data_AF-A0A371NEC0-F1
#
_entry.id   AF-A0A371NEC0-F1
#
_cell.length_a   1.000
_cell.length_b   1.000
_cell.length_c   1.000
_cell.angle_alpha   90.00
_cell.angle_beta   90.00
_cell.angle_gamma   90.00
#
_symmetry.space_group_name_H-M   'P 1'
#
loop_
_entity.id
_entity.type
_entity.pdbx_description
1 polymer ?
#
loop_
_entity_poly.entity_id
_entity_poly.type
_entity_poly.pdbx_seq_one_letter_code
_entity_poly.pdbx_strand_id
1 'polypeptide(L)'
;MLRSLSGKHVIILIILVAAAAVGGRYLEGTVEPQNPGEIADLPLGSTVLEGQDVIDESRVRSVPIVLHPDYILDEFNYLNPSNLLQAVLTGAVHVPISEMTEGVDASGRSTVSGPGSLRVQGERLVVEEPPTFLWAYKTPYTYGVKRKDGMEIVENGKRVRFVPAGSISNSTVPHRYRSIERIKRWYRRADEGDRIVLDYQLSNFSDGRLPVPPGMIEKLFGDTVLEYMENYPSGSPVMVYTGESRRSLVSSAVSYLGSYPEYDDNKRAFNARAFASAWNGTIIPPGSEASGKETVRFTASRDPEAPGGYASHGSCPPARALRAIVTSAGMPLPRGMTWEFHAVLFGFNPATGIKVRNTGKYPVLIEMWTTGSGANTRIYARLYRLEPA
;
A
#
# COMPACT_ATOMS: atom_id res chain seq x y z
N MET A 1 -13.86 63.11 -7.00
CA MET A 1 -15.19 63.57 -6.55
C MET A 1 -15.97 62.35 -6.05
N LEU A 2 -15.83 61.99 -4.77
CA LEU A 2 -16.67 60.95 -4.16
C LEU A 2 -18.03 61.58 -3.84
N ARG A 3 -19.07 61.18 -4.57
CA ARG A 3 -20.46 61.51 -4.18
C ARG A 3 -20.75 60.77 -2.87
N SER A 4 -21.13 61.49 -1.83
CA SER A 4 -21.63 60.87 -0.61
C SER A 4 -22.88 60.07 -0.94
N LEU A 5 -22.85 58.77 -0.64
CA LEU A 5 -24.04 57.93 -0.69
C LEU A 5 -25.04 58.50 0.31
N SER A 6 -26.15 59.07 -0.17
CA SER A 6 -27.20 59.59 0.72
C SER A 6 -27.78 58.42 1.52
N GLY A 7 -28.13 58.63 2.79
CA GLY A 7 -28.64 57.56 3.68
C GLY A 7 -29.84 56.79 3.12
N LYS A 8 -30.59 57.38 2.18
CA LYS A 8 -31.68 56.69 1.44
C LYS A 8 -31.16 55.59 0.50
N HIS A 9 -30.01 55.80 -0.15
CA HIS A 9 -29.39 54.80 -1.04
C HIS A 9 -28.83 53.62 -0.23
N VAL A 10 -28.28 53.89 0.96
CA VAL A 10 -27.80 52.86 1.89
C VAL A 10 -28.96 52.00 2.41
N ILE A 11 -30.08 52.62 2.79
CA ILE A 11 -31.29 51.90 3.25
C ILE A 11 -31.88 51.04 2.11
N ILE A 12 -31.95 51.55 0.89
CA ILE A 12 -32.42 50.78 -0.28
C ILE A 12 -31.51 49.58 -0.55
N LEU A 13 -30.19 49.74 -0.42
CA LEU A 13 -29.23 48.66 -0.58
C LEU A 13 -29.43 47.57 0.49
N ILE A 14 -29.63 47.96 1.75
CA ILE A 14 -29.89 47.04 2.86
C ILE A 14 -31.20 46.26 2.63
N ILE A 15 -32.26 46.94 2.15
CA ILE A 15 -33.55 46.29 1.84
C ILE A 15 -33.40 45.32 0.67
N LEU A 16 -32.66 45.68 -0.37
CA LEU A 16 -32.39 44.80 -1.51
C LEU A 16 -31.58 43.56 -1.10
N VAL A 17 -30.56 43.73 -0.26
CA VAL A 17 -29.76 42.61 0.28
C VAL A 17 -30.62 41.72 1.20
N ALA A 18 -31.46 42.31 2.05
CA ALA A 18 -32.36 41.55 2.90
C ALA A 18 -33.44 40.80 2.09
N ALA A 19 -34.00 41.42 1.06
CA ALA A 19 -34.97 40.79 0.17
C ALA A 19 -34.33 39.68 -0.69
N ALA A 20 -33.10 39.90 -1.17
CA ALA A 20 -32.28 38.89 -1.83
C ALA A 20 -32.01 37.70 -0.90
N ALA A 21 -31.58 37.93 0.33
CA ALA A 21 -31.32 36.87 1.30
C ALA A 21 -32.58 36.08 1.69
N VAL A 22 -33.73 36.74 1.85
CA VAL A 22 -35.01 36.06 2.14
C VAL A 22 -35.53 35.28 0.92
N GLY A 23 -35.41 35.84 -0.28
CA GLY A 23 -35.77 35.15 -1.53
C GLY A 23 -34.84 33.97 -1.84
N GLY A 24 -33.54 34.12 -1.56
CA GLY A 24 -32.52 33.09 -1.69
C GLY A 24 -32.81 31.88 -0.82
N ARG A 25 -33.08 32.09 0.48
CA ARG A 25 -33.48 31.02 1.41
C ARG A 25 -34.77 30.30 1.03
N TYR A 26 -35.72 30.99 0.39
CA TYR A 26 -36.95 30.36 -0.11
C TYR A 26 -36.71 29.48 -1.35
N LEU A 27 -35.67 29.80 -2.14
CA LEU A 27 -35.26 29.07 -3.34
C LEU A 27 -34.18 28.01 -3.07
N GLU A 28 -33.55 28.03 -1.90
CA GLU A 28 -32.44 27.14 -1.50
C GLU A 28 -32.82 25.65 -1.63
N GLY A 29 -34.08 25.30 -1.36
CA GLY A 29 -34.62 23.95 -1.55
C GLY A 29 -34.89 23.54 -3.01
N THR A 30 -34.58 24.40 -4.00
CA THR A 30 -34.81 24.13 -5.43
C THR A 30 -33.53 23.86 -6.22
N VAL A 31 -32.36 24.04 -5.60
CA VAL A 31 -31.05 23.77 -6.23
C VAL A 31 -30.53 22.45 -5.68
N GLU A 32 -30.47 21.42 -6.52
CA GLU A 32 -29.91 20.12 -6.09
C GLU A 32 -28.44 20.28 -5.67
N PRO A 33 -27.97 19.61 -4.61
CA PRO A 33 -26.55 19.57 -4.26
C PRO A 33 -25.72 19.03 -5.44
N GLN A 34 -24.57 19.64 -5.72
CA GLN A 34 -23.66 19.09 -6.73
C GLN A 34 -23.10 17.75 -6.23
N ASN A 35 -23.00 16.76 -7.12
CA ASN A 35 -22.41 15.49 -6.77
C ASN A 35 -20.93 15.69 -6.39
N PRO A 36 -20.51 15.34 -5.15
CA PRO A 36 -19.14 15.59 -4.69
C PRO A 36 -18.08 14.85 -5.50
N GLY A 37 -18.44 13.75 -6.16
CA GLY A 37 -17.53 13.01 -7.03
C GLY A 37 -17.16 13.78 -8.32
N GLU A 38 -17.96 14.77 -8.74
CA GLU A 38 -17.71 15.53 -9.97
C GLU A 38 -16.60 16.57 -9.81
N ILE A 39 -16.41 17.07 -8.59
CA ILE A 39 -15.39 18.07 -8.26
C ILE A 39 -14.04 17.45 -7.91
N ALA A 40 -13.93 16.12 -7.86
CA ALA A 40 -12.69 15.45 -7.51
C ALA A 40 -11.66 15.50 -8.66
N ASP A 41 -10.43 15.91 -8.35
CA ASP A 41 -9.29 15.87 -9.28
C ASP A 41 -8.73 14.44 -9.44
N LEU A 42 -8.94 13.61 -8.42
CA LEU A 42 -8.48 12.22 -8.38
C LEU A 42 -9.68 11.25 -8.38
N PRO A 43 -9.52 10.04 -8.93
CA PRO A 43 -10.54 9.00 -8.80
C PRO A 43 -10.87 8.70 -7.33
N LEU A 44 -12.16 8.50 -7.03
CA LEU A 44 -12.58 8.07 -5.70
C LEU A 44 -11.92 6.73 -5.33
N GLY A 45 -11.41 6.66 -4.11
CA GLY A 45 -10.57 5.59 -3.58
C GLY A 45 -9.08 5.78 -3.85
N SER A 46 -8.64 6.90 -4.43
CA SER A 46 -7.21 7.18 -4.58
C SER A 46 -6.54 7.43 -3.23
N THR A 47 -5.26 7.06 -3.11
CA THR A 47 -4.42 7.48 -1.99
C THR A 47 -4.02 8.93 -2.17
N VAL A 48 -4.16 9.72 -1.11
CA VAL A 48 -3.90 11.16 -1.08
C VAL A 48 -2.91 11.46 0.03
N LEU A 49 -1.92 12.32 -0.25
CA LEU A 49 -0.99 12.83 0.75
C LEU A 49 -1.37 14.24 1.19
N GLU A 50 -0.87 14.65 2.35
CA GLU A 50 -0.97 16.02 2.83
C GLU A 50 -0.46 17.02 1.78
N GLY A 51 -1.22 18.11 1.57
CA GLY A 51 -0.93 19.17 0.62
C GLY A 51 -1.19 18.83 -0.85
N GLN A 52 -1.64 17.61 -1.17
CA GLN A 52 -2.00 17.23 -2.53
C GLN A 52 -3.34 17.85 -2.94
N ASP A 53 -3.41 18.40 -4.15
CA ASP A 53 -4.66 18.90 -4.73
C ASP A 53 -5.65 17.73 -4.91
N VAL A 54 -6.86 17.87 -4.38
CA VAL A 54 -7.94 16.87 -4.47
C VAL A 54 -9.18 17.38 -5.17
N ILE A 55 -9.32 18.70 -5.30
CA ILE A 55 -10.43 19.36 -5.99
C ILE A 55 -9.99 19.92 -7.34
N ASP A 56 -10.76 19.63 -8.38
CA ASP A 56 -10.71 20.35 -9.64
C ASP A 56 -11.64 21.57 -9.53
N GLU A 57 -11.07 22.72 -9.14
CA GLU A 57 -11.81 23.97 -8.94
C GLU A 57 -12.64 24.38 -10.18
N SER A 58 -12.18 24.01 -11.39
CA SER A 58 -12.89 24.33 -12.63
C SER A 58 -14.24 23.61 -12.76
N ARG A 59 -14.45 22.54 -11.98
CA ARG A 59 -15.70 21.79 -11.93
C ARG A 59 -16.60 22.18 -10.78
N VAL A 60 -16.16 23.05 -9.88
CA VAL A 60 -16.97 23.54 -8.77
C VAL A 60 -18.07 24.44 -9.32
N ARG A 61 -19.33 24.10 -9.03
CA ARG A 61 -20.48 24.85 -9.51
C ARG A 61 -20.47 26.28 -8.96
N SER A 62 -20.80 27.25 -9.81
CA SER A 62 -21.16 28.60 -9.38
C SER A 62 -22.68 28.73 -9.20
N VAL A 63 -23.10 29.40 -8.14
CA VAL A 63 -24.50 29.70 -7.82
C VAL A 63 -24.72 31.21 -7.81
N PRO A 64 -25.92 31.71 -8.18
CA PRO A 64 -26.22 33.13 -8.06
C PRO A 64 -26.01 33.62 -6.62
N ILE A 65 -25.28 34.74 -6.45
CA ILE A 65 -24.96 35.34 -5.15
C ILE A 65 -26.22 35.66 -4.34
N VAL A 66 -27.33 35.98 -5.02
CA VAL A 66 -28.62 36.25 -4.39
C VAL A 66 -29.13 35.06 -3.58
N LEU A 67 -28.77 33.83 -3.97
CA LEU A 67 -29.14 32.61 -3.25
C LEU A 67 -28.29 32.42 -1.99
N HIS A 68 -26.98 32.67 -2.10
CA HIS A 68 -26.00 32.48 -1.02
C HIS A 68 -25.06 33.68 -0.90
N PRO A 69 -25.53 34.82 -0.36
CA PRO A 69 -24.70 36.02 -0.21
C PRO A 69 -23.56 35.84 0.80
N ASP A 70 -23.70 34.86 1.70
CA ASP A 70 -22.72 34.43 2.69
C ASP A 70 -21.48 33.79 2.07
N TYR A 71 -21.58 33.13 0.92
CA TYR A 71 -20.42 32.54 0.23
C TYR A 71 -19.35 33.57 -0.15
N ILE A 72 -19.75 34.84 -0.36
CA ILE A 72 -18.79 35.93 -0.59
C ILE A 72 -17.91 36.16 0.65
N LEU A 73 -18.43 35.97 1.86
CA LEU A 73 -17.66 36.17 3.08
C LEU A 73 -16.52 35.16 3.18
N ASP A 74 -16.75 33.92 2.75
CA ASP A 74 -15.70 32.90 2.67
C ASP A 74 -14.61 33.29 1.67
N GLU A 75 -14.98 33.78 0.48
CA GLU A 75 -14.01 34.23 -0.52
C GLU A 75 -13.12 35.40 -0.02
N PHE A 76 -13.68 36.28 0.82
CA PHE A 76 -12.92 37.33 1.51
C PHE A 76 -11.98 36.76 2.59
N ASN A 77 -12.45 35.80 3.38
CA ASN A 77 -11.67 35.17 4.46
C ASN A 77 -10.50 34.34 3.92
N TYR A 78 -10.68 33.71 2.76
CA TYR A 78 -9.67 32.84 2.12
C TYR A 78 -8.87 33.54 1.01
N LEU A 79 -9.07 34.84 0.80
CA LEU A 79 -8.32 35.67 -0.16
C LEU A 79 -8.29 35.07 -1.59
N ASN A 80 -9.46 34.75 -2.16
CA ASN A 80 -9.57 34.29 -3.54
C ASN A 80 -10.04 35.43 -4.48
N PRO A 81 -9.12 36.26 -5.01
CA PRO A 81 -9.47 37.45 -5.79
C PRO A 81 -10.12 37.10 -7.14
N SER A 82 -9.85 35.92 -7.69
CA SER A 82 -10.45 35.43 -8.95
C SER A 82 -11.95 35.20 -8.80
N ASN A 83 -12.36 34.49 -7.74
CA ASN A 83 -13.77 34.19 -7.48
C ASN A 83 -14.55 35.46 -7.12
N LEU A 84 -13.95 36.37 -6.35
CA LEU A 84 -14.55 37.67 -6.05
C LEU A 84 -14.77 38.51 -7.33
N LEU A 85 -13.80 38.52 -8.26
CA LEU A 85 -13.95 39.22 -9.52
C LEU A 85 -15.05 38.60 -10.39
N GLN A 86 -15.08 37.26 -10.48
CA GLN A 86 -16.13 36.53 -11.20
C GLN A 86 -17.51 36.81 -10.60
N ALA A 87 -17.62 36.83 -9.28
CA ALA A 87 -18.83 37.17 -8.55
C ALA A 87 -19.36 38.57 -8.94
N VAL A 88 -18.48 39.57 -8.98
CA VAL A 88 -18.83 40.93 -9.39
C VAL A 88 -19.25 40.99 -10.87
N LEU A 89 -18.55 40.26 -11.75
CA LEU A 89 -18.79 40.32 -13.20
C LEU A 89 -20.02 39.53 -13.65
N THR A 90 -20.31 38.40 -13.00
CA THR A 90 -21.33 37.44 -13.46
C THR A 90 -22.55 37.36 -12.55
N GLY A 91 -22.45 37.88 -11.32
CA GLY A 91 -23.49 37.73 -10.30
C GLY A 91 -23.56 36.34 -9.69
N ALA A 92 -22.59 35.46 -9.98
CA ALA A 92 -22.51 34.09 -9.45
C ALA A 92 -21.16 33.85 -8.74
N VAL A 93 -21.21 33.13 -7.62
CA VAL A 93 -20.05 32.78 -6.79
C VAL A 93 -19.93 31.26 -6.71
N HIS A 94 -18.70 30.75 -6.61
CA HIS A 94 -18.49 29.31 -6.40
C HIS A 94 -19.05 28.87 -5.06
N VAL A 95 -19.54 27.62 -5.01
CA VAL A 95 -19.85 27.00 -3.72
C VAL A 95 -18.54 26.84 -2.93
N PRO A 96 -18.46 27.28 -1.66
CA PRO A 96 -17.25 27.16 -0.87
C PRO A 96 -16.80 25.71 -0.73
N ILE A 97 -15.49 25.47 -0.86
CA ILE A 97 -14.89 24.13 -0.71
C ILE A 97 -15.22 23.51 0.66
N SER A 98 -15.28 24.33 1.70
CA SER A 98 -15.65 23.94 3.07
C SER A 98 -17.05 23.35 3.21
N GLU A 99 -17.99 23.71 2.33
CA GLU A 99 -19.35 23.17 2.34
C GLU A 99 -19.41 21.78 1.70
N MET A 100 -18.52 21.52 0.74
CA MET A 100 -18.53 20.31 -0.09
C MET A 100 -17.52 19.26 0.33
N THR A 101 -16.62 19.56 1.26
CA THR A 101 -15.46 18.71 1.56
C THR A 101 -15.16 18.55 3.04
N GLU A 102 -14.41 17.50 3.38
CA GLU A 102 -13.84 17.27 4.72
C GLU A 102 -12.41 16.72 4.58
N GLY A 103 -11.50 17.14 5.46
CA GLY A 103 -10.07 16.82 5.35
C GLY A 103 -9.36 17.57 4.21
N VAL A 104 -9.93 18.69 3.77
CA VAL A 104 -9.44 19.52 2.66
C VAL A 104 -9.45 20.99 3.12
N ASP A 105 -8.43 21.75 2.73
CA ASP A 105 -8.37 23.19 2.98
C ASP A 105 -9.16 24.00 1.95
N ALA A 106 -9.26 25.31 2.18
CA ALA A 106 -10.00 26.20 1.28
C ALA A 106 -9.42 26.31 -0.14
N SER A 107 -8.18 25.85 -0.37
CA SER A 107 -7.53 25.78 -1.69
C SER A 107 -7.70 24.42 -2.37
N GLY A 108 -8.55 23.54 -1.82
CA GLY A 108 -8.81 22.23 -2.40
C GLY A 108 -7.69 21.22 -2.17
N ARG A 109 -6.81 21.42 -1.17
CA ARG A 109 -5.70 20.51 -0.84
C ARG A 109 -5.98 19.68 0.40
N SER A 110 -5.52 18.44 0.40
CA SER A 110 -5.64 17.55 1.55
C SER A 110 -4.91 18.09 2.78
N THR A 111 -5.56 18.07 3.94
CA THR A 111 -4.96 18.39 5.25
C THR A 111 -4.65 17.16 6.10
N VAL A 112 -4.96 15.97 5.57
CA VAL A 112 -4.78 14.70 6.26
C VAL A 112 -3.31 14.30 6.30
N SER A 113 -2.81 14.01 7.51
CA SER A 113 -1.46 13.49 7.69
C SER A 113 -1.36 12.01 7.34
N GLY A 114 -0.32 11.64 6.58
CA GLY A 114 -0.13 10.27 6.10
C GLY A 114 -0.93 9.95 4.83
N PRO A 115 -1.02 8.65 4.45
CA PRO A 115 -1.68 8.24 3.20
C PRO A 115 -3.19 8.14 3.38
N GLY A 116 -3.90 9.27 3.29
CA GLY A 116 -5.35 9.34 3.30
C GLY A 116 -6.00 8.65 2.09
N SER A 117 -7.33 8.50 2.14
CA SER A 117 -8.12 7.93 1.04
C SER A 117 -9.25 8.87 0.63
N LEU A 118 -9.34 9.21 -0.65
CA LEU A 118 -10.42 10.06 -1.16
C LEU A 118 -11.73 9.29 -1.28
N ARG A 119 -12.83 9.75 -0.69
CA ARG A 119 -14.15 9.11 -0.74
C ARG A 119 -15.27 10.13 -0.83
N VAL A 120 -16.48 9.63 -1.05
CA VAL A 120 -17.71 10.39 -0.85
C VAL A 120 -18.42 9.85 0.37
N GLN A 121 -18.75 10.71 1.32
CA GLN A 121 -19.58 10.39 2.48
C GLN A 121 -20.77 11.35 2.53
N GLY A 122 -21.98 10.82 2.35
CA GLY A 122 -23.17 11.66 2.19
C GLY A 122 -23.03 12.60 1.00
N GLU A 123 -23.14 13.91 1.27
CA GLU A 123 -23.05 14.98 0.27
C GLU A 123 -21.66 15.67 0.26
N ARG A 124 -20.63 15.03 0.82
CA ARG A 124 -19.27 15.59 0.87
C ARG A 124 -18.21 14.69 0.25
N LEU A 125 -17.21 15.32 -0.35
CA LEU A 125 -15.96 14.68 -0.75
C LEU A 125 -14.98 14.72 0.44
N VAL A 126 -14.64 13.55 0.95
CA VAL A 126 -13.87 13.40 2.19
C VAL A 126 -12.51 12.80 1.88
N VAL A 127 -11.44 13.39 2.39
CA VAL A 127 -10.16 12.70 2.53
C VAL A 127 -10.16 12.02 3.90
N GLU A 128 -10.34 10.71 3.92
CA GLU A 128 -10.33 9.93 5.15
C GLU A 128 -8.90 9.76 5.67
N GLU A 129 -8.72 9.92 6.98
CA GLU A 129 -7.46 9.61 7.64
C GLU A 129 -7.07 8.14 7.46
N PRO A 130 -5.77 7.82 7.32
CA PRO A 130 -5.34 6.44 7.26
C PRO A 130 -5.67 5.71 8.57
N PRO A 131 -6.03 4.41 8.51
CA PRO A 131 -6.12 3.61 9.72
C PRO A 131 -4.73 3.48 10.37
N THR A 132 -4.68 3.19 11.68
CA THR A 132 -3.42 2.97 12.41
C THR A 132 -2.50 1.96 11.70
N PHE A 133 -3.09 0.93 11.10
CA PHE A 133 -2.37 -0.03 10.26
C PHE A 133 -3.05 -0.12 8.91
N LEU A 134 -2.31 0.22 7.86
CA LEU A 134 -2.74 0.06 6.48
C LEU A 134 -1.82 -0.94 5.80
N TRP A 135 -2.40 -1.97 5.20
CA TRP A 135 -1.67 -2.94 4.41
C TRP A 135 -2.37 -3.22 3.09
N ALA A 136 -1.60 -3.68 2.12
CA ALA A 136 -2.08 -4.15 0.83
C ALA A 136 -1.34 -5.42 0.44
N TYR A 137 -1.64 -5.95 -0.74
CA TYR A 137 -0.99 -7.13 -1.28
C TYR A 137 -0.10 -6.78 -2.47
N LYS A 138 1.11 -7.34 -2.49
CA LYS A 138 1.99 -7.32 -3.66
C LYS A 138 1.35 -8.17 -4.76
N THR A 139 0.81 -7.56 -5.80
CA THR A 139 0.20 -8.28 -6.92
C THR A 139 0.88 -7.95 -8.24
N PRO A 140 0.96 -8.91 -9.18
CA PRO A 140 1.53 -8.63 -10.50
C PRO A 140 0.80 -7.48 -11.20
N TYR A 141 1.56 -6.58 -11.83
CA TYR A 141 1.04 -5.44 -12.58
C TYR A 141 1.51 -5.44 -14.04
N THR A 142 2.82 -5.54 -14.24
CA THR A 142 3.43 -5.57 -15.57
C THR A 142 3.83 -6.99 -15.94
N TYR A 143 3.42 -7.41 -17.14
CA TYR A 143 3.77 -8.70 -17.72
C TYR A 143 4.54 -8.53 -19.01
N GLY A 144 5.52 -9.41 -19.21
CA GLY A 144 6.09 -9.70 -20.51
C GLY A 144 5.38 -10.92 -21.10
N VAL A 145 4.77 -10.78 -22.27
CA VAL A 145 4.15 -11.88 -23.01
C VAL A 145 5.04 -12.23 -24.19
N LYS A 146 5.49 -13.48 -24.27
CA LYS A 146 6.35 -13.92 -25.37
C LYS A 146 5.57 -13.95 -26.68
N ARG A 147 6.18 -13.39 -27.73
CA ARG A 147 5.79 -13.49 -29.14
C ARG A 147 6.95 -14.08 -29.94
N LYS A 148 6.67 -14.48 -31.19
CA LYS A 148 7.68 -15.02 -32.09
C LYS A 148 8.95 -14.14 -32.21
N ASP A 149 8.77 -12.84 -32.41
CA ASP A 149 9.86 -11.91 -32.73
C ASP A 149 10.23 -10.95 -31.58
N GLY A 150 9.64 -11.13 -30.40
CA GLY A 150 9.88 -10.26 -29.25
C GLY A 150 8.90 -10.46 -28.12
N MET A 151 8.74 -9.44 -27.29
CA MET A 151 7.93 -9.48 -26.08
C MET A 151 6.95 -8.31 -26.04
N GLU A 152 5.68 -8.60 -25.83
CA GLU A 152 4.69 -7.56 -25.52
C GLU A 152 4.75 -7.22 -24.03
N ILE A 153 4.82 -5.93 -23.71
CA ILE A 153 4.66 -5.40 -22.37
C ILE A 153 3.18 -5.07 -22.18
N VAL A 154 2.58 -5.70 -21.17
CA VAL A 154 1.19 -5.53 -20.79
C VAL A 154 1.14 -4.97 -19.38
N GLU A 155 0.46 -3.84 -19.20
CA GLU A 155 0.25 -3.19 -17.92
C GLU A 155 -1.26 -3.08 -17.67
N ASN A 156 -1.71 -3.52 -16.50
CA ASN A 156 -3.12 -3.50 -16.13
C ASN A 156 -4.05 -4.08 -17.23
N GLY A 157 -3.64 -5.19 -17.85
CA GLY A 157 -4.38 -5.86 -18.92
C GLY A 157 -4.32 -5.18 -20.30
N LYS A 158 -3.70 -4.00 -20.43
CA LYS A 158 -3.57 -3.27 -21.69
C LYS A 158 -2.15 -3.42 -22.25
N ARG A 159 -2.05 -3.65 -23.56
CA ARG A 159 -0.75 -3.64 -24.26
C ARG A 159 -0.24 -2.20 -24.31
N VAL A 160 0.93 -1.97 -23.72
CA VAL A 160 1.56 -0.64 -23.69
C VAL A 160 2.71 -0.52 -24.69
N ARG A 161 3.46 -1.61 -24.94
CA ARG A 161 4.63 -1.59 -25.84
C ARG A 161 4.99 -2.98 -26.36
N PHE A 162 5.63 -3.04 -27.53
CA PHE A 162 6.33 -4.23 -28.03
C PHE A 162 7.85 -4.01 -27.98
N VAL A 163 8.59 -5.02 -27.52
CA VAL A 163 10.06 -5.00 -27.41
C VAL A 163 10.65 -6.12 -28.29
N PRO A 164 11.37 -5.79 -29.37
CA PRO A 164 12.03 -6.79 -30.21
C PRO A 164 13.01 -7.66 -29.40
N ALA A 165 13.16 -8.93 -29.78
CA ALA A 165 13.99 -9.88 -29.02
C ALA A 165 15.44 -9.41 -28.79
N GLY A 166 16.05 -8.79 -29.81
CA GLY A 166 17.41 -8.24 -29.72
C GLY A 166 17.53 -6.99 -28.83
N SER A 167 16.40 -6.31 -28.56
CA SER A 167 16.35 -5.06 -27.80
C SER A 167 16.00 -5.25 -26.33
N ILE A 168 15.80 -6.49 -25.85
CA ILE A 168 15.52 -6.79 -24.45
C ILE A 168 16.74 -6.38 -23.58
N SER A 169 16.57 -5.33 -22.77
CA SER A 169 17.62 -4.71 -21.95
C SER A 169 17.03 -4.00 -20.72
N ASN A 170 17.89 -3.50 -19.83
CA ASN A 170 17.46 -2.72 -18.65
C ASN A 170 16.69 -1.44 -19.05
N SER A 171 16.94 -0.89 -20.24
CA SER A 171 16.29 0.33 -20.73
C SER A 171 14.93 0.06 -21.40
N THR A 172 14.66 -1.18 -21.81
CA THR A 172 13.43 -1.54 -22.54
C THR A 172 12.48 -2.41 -21.73
N VAL A 173 12.91 -2.98 -20.61
CA VAL A 173 12.09 -3.87 -19.78
C VAL A 173 12.31 -3.55 -18.30
N PRO A 174 11.24 -3.49 -17.48
CA PRO A 174 11.37 -3.42 -16.03
C PRO A 174 12.21 -4.58 -15.49
N HIS A 175 13.17 -4.27 -14.62
CA HIS A 175 14.18 -5.22 -14.16
C HIS A 175 14.39 -5.21 -12.63
N ARG A 176 13.56 -4.47 -11.89
CA ARG A 176 13.64 -4.34 -10.43
C ARG A 176 13.55 -5.70 -9.72
N TYR A 177 12.56 -6.51 -10.10
CA TYR A 177 12.32 -7.81 -9.46
C TYR A 177 13.00 -9.00 -10.16
N ARG A 178 13.47 -8.80 -11.40
CA ARG A 178 14.11 -9.85 -12.20
C ARG A 178 15.20 -9.24 -13.07
N SER A 179 16.40 -9.78 -12.94
CA SER A 179 17.51 -9.38 -13.81
C SER A 179 17.21 -9.68 -15.28
N ILE A 180 17.78 -8.87 -16.17
CA ILE A 180 17.62 -9.05 -17.61
C ILE A 180 18.17 -10.39 -18.09
N GLU A 181 19.22 -10.93 -17.46
CA GLU A 181 19.73 -12.27 -17.79
C GLU A 181 18.66 -13.34 -17.53
N ARG A 182 17.89 -13.19 -16.44
CA ARG A 182 16.79 -14.10 -16.12
C ARG A 182 15.64 -13.94 -17.10
N ILE A 183 15.29 -12.71 -17.49
CA ILE A 183 14.25 -12.43 -18.48
C ILE A 183 14.65 -13.00 -19.85
N LYS A 184 15.88 -12.76 -20.32
CA LYS A 184 16.42 -13.34 -21.56
C LYS A 184 16.45 -14.87 -21.53
N ARG A 185 16.81 -15.46 -20.39
CA ARG A 185 16.80 -16.93 -20.21
C ARG A 185 15.39 -17.49 -20.28
N TRP A 186 14.43 -16.83 -19.63
CA TRP A 186 13.01 -17.19 -19.73
C TRP A 186 12.53 -17.08 -21.19
N TYR A 187 12.80 -15.97 -21.86
CA TYR A 187 12.39 -15.74 -23.26
C TYR A 187 12.86 -16.86 -24.19
N ARG A 188 14.10 -17.36 -24.04
CA ARG A 188 14.62 -18.47 -24.87
C ARG A 188 13.95 -19.82 -24.62
N ARG A 189 13.33 -20.02 -23.45
CA ARG A 189 12.77 -21.30 -23.01
C ARG A 189 11.25 -21.36 -23.03
N ALA A 190 10.61 -20.21 -22.88
CA ALA A 190 9.16 -20.08 -22.84
C ALA A 190 8.56 -20.34 -24.22
N ASP A 191 7.28 -20.71 -24.27
CA ASP A 191 6.52 -20.84 -25.51
C ASP A 191 5.84 -19.52 -25.89
N GLU A 192 5.41 -19.38 -27.14
CA GLU A 192 4.66 -18.20 -27.55
C GLU A 192 3.33 -18.13 -26.77
N GLY A 193 3.04 -16.94 -26.22
CA GLY A 193 1.89 -16.72 -25.33
C GLY A 193 2.20 -16.85 -23.84
N ASP A 194 3.35 -17.44 -23.47
CA ASP A 194 3.78 -17.51 -22.07
C ASP A 194 4.00 -16.12 -21.47
N ARG A 195 3.78 -16.03 -20.15
CA ARG A 195 3.89 -14.77 -19.41
C ARG A 195 4.98 -14.82 -18.36
N ILE A 196 5.69 -13.72 -18.20
CA ILE A 196 6.57 -13.44 -17.06
C ILE A 196 6.10 -12.17 -16.35
N VAL A 197 6.02 -12.22 -15.01
CA VAL A 197 5.78 -11.01 -14.20
C VAL A 197 7.08 -10.21 -14.14
N LEU A 198 6.98 -8.93 -14.51
CA LEU A 198 8.09 -7.97 -14.57
C LEU A 198 8.03 -6.94 -13.45
N ASP A 199 6.83 -6.52 -13.05
CA ASP A 199 6.62 -5.50 -12.01
C ASP A 199 5.36 -5.77 -11.18
N TYR A 200 5.28 -5.16 -10.01
CA TYR A 200 4.21 -5.38 -9.02
C TYR A 200 3.60 -4.08 -8.53
N GLN A 201 2.29 -4.09 -8.36
CA GLN A 201 1.52 -3.02 -7.72
C GLN A 201 1.20 -3.39 -6.27
N LEU A 202 0.68 -2.41 -5.53
CA LEU A 202 -0.06 -2.64 -4.28
C LEU A 202 -1.56 -2.64 -4.60
N SER A 203 -2.27 -3.69 -4.21
CA SER A 203 -3.71 -3.79 -4.43
C SER A 203 -4.39 -4.51 -3.27
N ASN A 204 -5.73 -4.49 -3.22
CA ASN A 204 -6.52 -5.11 -2.14
C ASN A 204 -6.10 -4.53 -0.77
N PHE A 205 -6.09 -3.20 -0.68
CA PHE A 205 -5.81 -2.50 0.56
C PHE A 205 -6.85 -2.86 1.63
N SER A 206 -6.42 -2.86 2.89
CA SER A 206 -7.25 -3.24 4.04
C SER A 206 -8.45 -2.33 4.27
N ASP A 207 -8.42 -1.10 3.76
CA ASP A 207 -9.53 -0.16 3.78
C ASP A 207 -10.32 -0.12 2.45
N GLY A 208 -9.94 -0.92 1.45
CA GLY A 208 -10.64 -0.98 0.17
C GLY A 208 -10.35 0.17 -0.80
N ARG A 209 -9.28 0.96 -0.58
CA ARG A 209 -8.84 1.96 -1.56
C ARG A 209 -8.34 1.33 -2.88
N LEU A 210 -8.22 2.15 -3.91
CA LEU A 210 -7.79 1.74 -5.25
C LEU A 210 -6.35 1.20 -5.25
N PRO A 211 -6.02 0.29 -6.18
CA PRO A 211 -4.65 -0.16 -6.40
C PRO A 211 -3.69 0.99 -6.73
N VAL A 212 -2.44 0.87 -6.28
CA VAL A 212 -1.36 1.82 -6.54
C VAL A 212 -0.34 1.18 -7.48
N PRO A 213 -0.14 1.76 -8.69
CA PRO A 213 0.78 1.20 -9.69
C PRO A 213 2.25 1.35 -9.25
N PRO A 214 3.17 0.53 -9.78
CA PRO A 214 4.56 0.47 -9.34
C PRO A 214 5.27 1.83 -9.25
N GLY A 215 5.07 2.68 -10.26
CA GLY A 215 5.71 4.00 -10.34
C GLY A 215 5.26 5.02 -9.28
N MET A 216 4.19 4.74 -8.54
CA MET A 216 3.65 5.64 -7.51
C MET A 216 3.92 5.16 -6.09
N ILE A 217 4.37 3.92 -5.90
CA ILE A 217 4.52 3.30 -4.57
C ILE A 217 5.50 4.08 -3.69
N GLU A 218 6.70 4.37 -4.22
CA GLU A 218 7.73 5.11 -3.48
C GLU A 218 7.27 6.52 -3.13
N LYS A 219 6.60 7.21 -4.06
CA LYS A 219 6.06 8.55 -3.81
C LYS A 219 5.01 8.56 -2.71
N LEU A 220 4.13 7.56 -2.67
CA LEU A 220 2.98 7.52 -1.76
C LEU A 220 3.27 6.88 -0.40
N PHE A 221 4.21 5.93 -0.34
CA PHE A 221 4.45 5.13 0.87
C PHE A 221 5.94 5.06 1.28
N GLY A 222 6.84 5.64 0.49
CA GLY A 222 8.28 5.65 0.76
C GLY A 222 9.05 4.44 0.19
N ASP A 223 10.37 4.55 0.28
CA ASP A 223 11.36 3.56 -0.19
C ASP A 223 11.33 2.26 0.60
N THR A 224 11.13 2.32 1.91
CA THR A 224 11.07 1.14 2.80
C THR A 224 9.97 0.15 2.41
N VAL A 225 8.81 0.65 1.96
CA VAL A 225 7.72 -0.19 1.47
C VAL A 225 8.10 -0.87 0.16
N LEU A 226 8.77 -0.15 -0.73
CA LEU A 226 9.27 -0.71 -1.98
C LEU A 226 10.36 -1.77 -1.75
N GLU A 227 11.31 -1.52 -0.84
CA GLU A 227 12.34 -2.49 -0.45
C GLU A 227 11.70 -3.74 0.18
N TYR A 228 10.68 -3.57 1.03
CA TYR A 228 9.92 -4.70 1.54
C TYR A 228 9.33 -5.51 0.38
N MET A 229 8.61 -4.87 -0.54
CA MET A 229 8.02 -5.55 -1.70
C MET A 229 9.04 -6.34 -2.52
N GLU A 230 10.24 -5.82 -2.75
CA GLU A 230 11.30 -6.51 -3.50
C GLU A 230 11.74 -7.83 -2.85
N ASN A 231 11.67 -7.90 -1.53
CA ASN A 231 12.16 -9.05 -0.78
C ASN A 231 11.12 -10.16 -0.60
N TYR A 232 9.82 -9.88 -0.67
CA TYR A 232 8.76 -10.86 -0.37
C TYR A 232 8.07 -11.41 -1.63
N PRO A 233 7.61 -12.67 -1.62
CA PRO A 233 6.96 -13.27 -2.79
C PRO A 233 5.66 -12.56 -3.19
N SER A 234 5.29 -12.69 -4.45
CA SER A 234 3.97 -12.28 -4.95
C SER A 234 2.84 -12.84 -4.08
N GLY A 235 1.81 -12.03 -3.85
CA GLY A 235 0.67 -12.35 -2.98
C GLY A 235 0.97 -12.17 -1.48
N SER A 236 2.17 -11.74 -1.10
CA SER A 236 2.44 -11.39 0.30
C SER A 236 1.73 -10.10 0.70
N PRO A 237 1.24 -10.01 1.95
CA PRO A 237 0.82 -8.74 2.51
C PRO A 237 2.03 -7.84 2.74
N VAL A 238 1.81 -6.53 2.57
CA VAL A 238 2.80 -5.46 2.72
C VAL A 238 2.19 -4.41 3.62
N MET A 239 2.79 -4.17 4.78
CA MET A 239 2.41 -3.04 5.63
C MET A 239 2.91 -1.77 4.95
N VAL A 240 2.01 -0.88 4.55
CA VAL A 240 2.33 0.33 3.78
C VAL A 240 2.32 1.58 4.66
N TYR A 241 1.64 1.53 5.80
CA TYR A 241 1.63 2.59 6.78
C TYR A 241 1.38 2.03 8.18
N THR A 242 2.06 2.61 9.16
CA THR A 242 1.90 2.33 10.58
C THR A 242 1.90 3.67 11.28
N GLY A 243 0.74 4.08 11.76
CA GLY A 243 0.60 5.24 12.63
C GLY A 243 1.16 4.97 14.02
N GLU A 244 0.81 5.82 14.97
CA GLU A 244 1.25 5.65 16.36
C GLU A 244 0.83 4.28 16.91
N SER A 245 1.83 3.48 17.26
CA SER A 245 1.62 2.12 17.73
C SER A 245 2.67 1.73 18.75
N ARG A 246 2.27 0.83 19.66
CA ARG A 246 3.15 0.20 20.64
C ARG A 246 3.46 -1.22 20.22
N ARG A 247 4.68 -1.65 20.55
CA ARG A 247 5.21 -2.97 20.22
C ARG A 247 5.29 -3.83 21.49
N SER A 248 4.41 -4.80 21.63
CA SER A 248 4.32 -5.68 22.80
C SER A 248 4.84 -7.09 22.48
N LEU A 249 5.79 -7.59 23.29
CA LEU A 249 6.33 -8.95 23.14
C LEU A 249 5.26 -9.97 23.55
N VAL A 250 4.88 -10.86 22.63
CA VAL A 250 3.86 -11.89 22.85
C VAL A 250 4.50 -13.21 23.23
N SER A 251 5.54 -13.60 22.51
CA SER A 251 6.21 -14.88 22.70
C SER A 251 7.66 -14.83 22.25
N SER A 252 8.47 -15.71 22.81
CA SER A 252 9.86 -15.90 22.42
C SER A 252 10.26 -17.36 22.53
N ALA A 253 11.20 -17.78 21.69
CA ALA A 253 11.70 -19.14 21.67
C ALA A 253 13.19 -19.17 21.34
N VAL A 254 13.86 -20.20 21.82
CA VAL A 254 15.26 -20.52 21.47
C VAL A 254 15.31 -21.95 20.97
N SER A 255 16.09 -22.19 19.92
CA SER A 255 16.41 -23.52 19.43
C SER A 255 17.92 -23.63 19.15
N TYR A 256 18.41 -24.85 19.05
CA TYR A 256 19.81 -25.17 18.83
C TYR A 256 19.96 -26.04 17.58
N LEU A 257 21.03 -25.82 16.81
CA LEU A 257 21.28 -26.58 15.58
C LEU A 257 21.65 -28.05 15.85
N GLY A 258 22.54 -28.28 16.82
CA GLY A 258 23.14 -29.59 17.08
C GLY A 258 24.10 -30.03 15.98
N SER A 259 24.80 -31.15 16.17
CA SER A 259 25.76 -31.69 15.20
C SER A 259 25.15 -32.86 14.41
N TYR A 260 25.29 -32.79 13.09
CA TYR A 260 24.99 -33.85 12.12
C TYR A 260 26.04 -33.75 11.01
N PRO A 261 27.29 -34.19 11.27
CA PRO A 261 28.43 -33.99 10.38
C PRO A 261 28.23 -34.61 8.98
N GLU A 262 27.44 -35.67 8.88
CA GLU A 262 27.08 -36.34 7.62
C GLU A 262 26.42 -35.40 6.59
N TYR A 263 25.82 -34.30 7.05
CA TYR A 263 25.19 -33.28 6.21
C TYR A 263 25.94 -31.95 6.18
N ASP A 264 27.17 -31.93 6.73
CA ASP A 264 28.06 -30.76 6.90
C ASP A 264 27.48 -29.68 7.82
N ASP A 265 28.02 -29.61 9.05
CA ASP A 265 27.56 -28.67 10.08
C ASP A 265 27.73 -27.19 9.69
N ASN A 266 28.67 -26.85 8.80
CA ASN A 266 28.81 -25.48 8.32
C ASN A 266 27.70 -25.12 7.32
N LYS A 267 27.34 -26.04 6.42
CA LYS A 267 26.18 -25.88 5.52
C LYS A 267 24.87 -25.81 6.31
N ARG A 268 24.72 -26.65 7.32
CA ARG A 268 23.57 -26.61 8.22
C ARG A 268 23.47 -25.29 8.97
N ALA A 269 24.58 -24.79 9.51
CA ALA A 269 24.62 -23.49 10.16
C ALA A 269 24.28 -22.36 9.18
N PHE A 270 24.80 -22.39 7.95
CA PHE A 270 24.43 -21.44 6.90
C PHE A 270 22.93 -21.42 6.65
N ASN A 271 22.31 -22.59 6.46
CA ASN A 271 20.86 -22.70 6.25
C ASN A 271 20.04 -22.24 7.46
N ALA A 272 20.52 -22.45 8.68
CA ALA A 272 19.87 -21.94 9.88
C ALA A 272 19.87 -20.40 9.92
N ARG A 273 21.00 -19.78 9.57
CA ARG A 273 21.10 -18.31 9.45
C ARG A 273 20.23 -17.76 8.33
N ALA A 274 20.27 -18.41 7.16
CA ALA A 274 19.43 -18.04 6.03
C ALA A 274 17.94 -18.08 6.40
N PHE A 275 17.48 -19.11 7.13
CA PHE A 275 16.11 -19.17 7.62
C PHE A 275 15.77 -17.97 8.52
N ALA A 276 16.62 -17.69 9.51
CA ALA A 276 16.40 -16.56 10.41
C ALA A 276 16.35 -15.23 9.64
N SER A 277 17.28 -14.98 8.72
CA SER A 277 17.30 -13.78 7.87
C SER A 277 16.07 -13.67 6.96
N ALA A 278 15.54 -14.80 6.47
CA ALA A 278 14.34 -14.83 5.63
C ALA A 278 13.08 -14.43 6.39
N TRP A 279 12.97 -14.77 7.67
CA TRP A 279 11.79 -14.48 8.49
C TRP A 279 11.94 -13.23 9.38
N ASN A 280 13.17 -12.71 9.52
CA ASN A 280 13.41 -11.51 10.32
C ASN A 280 12.80 -10.27 9.66
N GLY A 281 11.95 -9.56 10.41
CA GLY A 281 11.26 -8.37 9.94
C GLY A 281 9.96 -8.66 9.19
N THR A 282 9.46 -9.90 9.21
CA THR A 282 8.19 -10.24 8.55
C THR A 282 7.01 -9.76 9.37
N ILE A 283 6.19 -8.90 8.78
CA ILE A 283 4.94 -8.40 9.37
C ILE A 283 3.77 -9.18 8.76
N ILE A 284 2.86 -9.64 9.61
CA ILE A 284 1.67 -10.40 9.22
C ILE A 284 0.42 -9.66 9.71
N PRO A 285 -0.29 -8.95 8.84
CA PRO A 285 -1.53 -8.27 9.20
C PRO A 285 -2.63 -9.21 9.72
N PRO A 286 -3.63 -8.67 10.44
CA PRO A 286 -4.80 -9.42 10.93
C PRO A 286 -5.49 -10.19 9.81
N GLY A 287 -5.87 -11.44 10.08
CA GLY A 287 -6.62 -12.28 9.14
C GLY A 287 -5.85 -12.71 7.88
N SER A 288 -4.57 -12.39 7.77
CA SER A 288 -3.74 -12.66 6.59
C SER A 288 -2.72 -13.80 6.80
N GLU A 289 -2.05 -14.20 5.72
CA GLU A 289 -0.94 -15.13 5.73
C GLU A 289 0.30 -14.50 5.08
N ALA A 290 1.48 -14.77 5.64
CA ALA A 290 2.75 -14.31 5.07
C ALA A 290 3.78 -15.44 4.97
N SER A 291 4.78 -15.21 4.12
CA SER A 291 6.01 -16.01 4.01
C SER A 291 7.23 -15.18 4.37
N GLY A 292 8.37 -15.83 4.54
CA GLY A 292 9.66 -15.16 4.56
C GLY A 292 10.09 -14.63 3.17
N LYS A 293 11.22 -13.95 3.15
CA LYS A 293 11.81 -13.28 1.99
C LYS A 293 12.21 -14.27 0.87
N GLU A 294 11.76 -14.02 -0.36
CA GLU A 294 12.07 -14.84 -1.55
C GLU A 294 13.48 -14.64 -2.10
N THR A 295 14.14 -13.57 -1.68
CA THR A 295 15.53 -13.22 -2.05
C THR A 295 16.56 -14.05 -1.31
N VAL A 296 16.19 -14.62 -0.15
CA VAL A 296 17.09 -15.46 0.64
C VAL A 296 17.21 -16.86 0.03
N ARG A 297 18.45 -17.35 -0.04
CA ARG A 297 18.81 -18.65 -0.65
C ARG A 297 19.34 -19.62 0.40
N PHE A 298 19.08 -20.89 0.15
CA PHE A 298 19.55 -22.00 0.95
C PHE A 298 20.52 -22.83 0.14
N THR A 299 21.46 -23.48 0.82
CA THR A 299 22.33 -24.48 0.22
C THR A 299 21.71 -25.87 0.35
N ALA A 300 22.14 -26.77 -0.54
CA ALA A 300 21.69 -28.15 -0.58
C ALA A 300 22.79 -29.07 -0.06
N SER A 301 22.40 -30.06 0.73
CA SER A 301 23.20 -31.20 1.13
C SER A 301 22.57 -32.46 0.53
N ARG A 302 23.40 -33.42 0.11
CA ARG A 302 22.93 -34.68 -0.47
C ARG A 302 22.23 -35.47 0.63
N ASP A 303 21.03 -35.95 0.33
CA ASP A 303 20.22 -36.76 1.23
C ASP A 303 19.41 -37.76 0.40
N PRO A 304 19.76 -39.06 0.43
CA PRO A 304 19.04 -40.09 -0.32
C PRO A 304 17.56 -40.24 0.07
N GLU A 305 17.19 -39.82 1.28
CA GLU A 305 15.81 -39.90 1.78
C GLU A 305 14.97 -38.71 1.34
N ALA A 306 15.62 -37.60 0.93
CA ALA A 306 14.93 -36.43 0.45
C ALA A 306 14.37 -36.66 -0.98
N PRO A 307 13.12 -36.24 -1.26
CA PRO A 307 12.60 -36.22 -2.62
C PRO A 307 13.51 -35.39 -3.55
N GLY A 308 14.14 -36.06 -4.51
CA GLY A 308 15.13 -35.46 -5.42
C GLY A 308 16.59 -35.58 -4.97
N GLY A 309 16.88 -36.28 -3.86
CA GLY A 309 18.23 -36.64 -3.42
C GLY A 309 18.99 -35.53 -2.68
N TYR A 310 18.34 -34.39 -2.38
CA TYR A 310 18.95 -33.24 -1.73
C TYR A 310 17.97 -32.51 -0.80
N ALA A 311 18.49 -32.00 0.31
CA ALA A 311 17.74 -31.20 1.28
C ALA A 311 18.54 -30.00 1.79
N SER A 312 17.84 -28.93 2.21
CA SER A 312 18.42 -27.82 2.95
C SER A 312 18.49 -28.15 4.44
N HIS A 313 19.35 -29.11 4.82
CA HIS A 313 19.54 -29.45 6.23
C HIS A 313 19.96 -28.23 7.04
N GLY A 314 19.53 -28.16 8.30
CA GLY A 314 19.71 -27.01 9.18
C GLY A 314 18.52 -26.04 9.22
N SER A 315 17.52 -26.20 8.34
CA SER A 315 16.29 -25.39 8.38
C SER A 315 15.25 -25.83 9.42
N CYS A 316 15.30 -27.07 9.92
CA CYS A 316 14.34 -27.57 10.93
C CYS A 316 14.48 -26.87 12.30
N PRO A 317 15.70 -26.68 12.87
CA PRO A 317 15.84 -25.95 14.13
C PRO A 317 15.26 -24.53 14.15
N PRO A 318 15.51 -23.64 13.18
CA PRO A 318 14.86 -22.33 13.17
C PRO A 318 13.36 -22.43 12.87
N ALA A 319 12.91 -23.39 12.06
CA ALA A 319 11.49 -23.66 11.87
C ALA A 319 10.78 -24.06 13.18
N ARG A 320 11.43 -24.84 14.05
CA ARG A 320 10.89 -25.14 15.40
C ARG A 320 10.77 -23.88 16.26
N ALA A 321 11.75 -22.98 16.21
CA ALA A 321 11.68 -21.71 16.93
C ALA A 321 10.54 -20.83 16.41
N LEU A 322 10.38 -20.71 15.08
CA LEU A 322 9.26 -20.02 14.44
C LEU A 322 7.91 -20.65 14.83
N ARG A 323 7.79 -21.97 14.70
CA ARG A 323 6.60 -22.74 15.12
C ARG A 323 6.25 -22.41 16.57
N ALA A 324 7.23 -22.47 17.48
CA ALA A 324 7.01 -22.24 18.90
C ALA A 324 6.51 -20.82 19.22
N ILE A 325 7.06 -19.78 18.59
CA ILE A 325 6.57 -18.40 18.83
C ILE A 325 5.17 -18.20 18.25
N VAL A 326 4.87 -18.78 17.09
CA VAL A 326 3.57 -18.65 16.43
C VAL A 326 2.50 -19.37 17.25
N THR A 327 2.74 -20.63 17.62
CA THR A 327 1.73 -21.44 18.30
C THR A 327 1.53 -21.00 19.75
N SER A 328 2.59 -20.54 20.44
CA SER A 328 2.46 -19.94 21.78
C SER A 328 1.65 -18.63 21.77
N ALA A 329 1.61 -17.94 20.64
CA ALA A 329 0.77 -16.75 20.44
C ALA A 329 -0.69 -17.10 20.04
N GLY A 330 -1.07 -18.37 20.06
CA GLY A 330 -2.43 -18.84 19.74
C GLY A 330 -2.73 -18.95 18.25
N MET A 331 -1.73 -18.80 17.39
CA MET A 331 -1.87 -18.98 15.94
C MET A 331 -1.73 -20.46 15.54
N PRO A 332 -2.34 -20.89 14.41
CA PRO A 332 -2.26 -22.28 13.97
C PRO A 332 -0.84 -22.69 13.57
N LEU A 333 -0.60 -24.00 13.48
CA LEU A 333 0.64 -24.55 12.92
C LEU A 333 0.90 -23.95 11.53
N PRO A 334 2.10 -23.38 11.26
CA PRO A 334 2.40 -22.85 9.94
C PRO A 334 2.30 -23.91 8.84
N ARG A 335 1.73 -23.54 7.69
CA ARG A 335 1.67 -24.44 6.53
C ARG A 335 3.10 -24.76 6.06
N GLY A 336 3.33 -26.00 5.63
CA GLY A 336 4.67 -26.47 5.26
C GLY A 336 5.51 -26.93 6.46
N MET A 337 4.91 -26.95 7.65
CA MET A 337 5.52 -27.51 8.85
C MET A 337 4.72 -28.67 9.45
N THR A 338 5.37 -29.44 10.33
CA THR A 338 4.78 -30.49 11.17
C THR A 338 5.10 -30.23 12.66
N TRP A 339 4.44 -30.95 13.58
CA TRP A 339 4.74 -30.94 15.02
C TRP A 339 6.00 -31.73 15.39
N GLU A 340 6.48 -32.58 14.48
CA GLU A 340 7.65 -33.43 14.71
C GLU A 340 8.96 -32.64 14.84
N PHE A 341 10.04 -33.35 15.18
CA PHE A 341 11.38 -32.79 15.28
C PHE A 341 11.86 -32.23 13.92
N HIS A 342 11.58 -32.94 12.82
CA HIS A 342 11.83 -32.50 11.46
C HIS A 342 10.72 -31.53 11.01
N ALA A 343 10.79 -30.31 11.52
CA ALA A 343 9.68 -29.37 11.46
C ALA A 343 9.35 -28.84 10.06
N VAL A 344 10.24 -28.93 9.07
CA VAL A 344 9.97 -28.48 7.69
C VAL A 344 9.65 -29.69 6.82
N LEU A 345 8.48 -29.69 6.19
CA LEU A 345 8.08 -30.77 5.29
C LEU A 345 8.92 -30.76 4.00
N PHE A 346 9.25 -31.94 3.48
CA PHE A 346 9.90 -32.05 2.17
C PHE A 346 9.05 -31.43 1.06
N GLY A 347 9.73 -30.85 0.05
CA GLY A 347 9.08 -30.12 -1.04
C GLY A 347 8.69 -28.67 -0.70
N PHE A 348 8.79 -28.25 0.56
CA PHE A 348 8.53 -26.86 0.95
C PHE A 348 9.82 -26.05 1.03
N ASN A 349 9.85 -24.91 0.32
CA ASN A 349 10.93 -23.95 0.48
C ASN A 349 10.89 -23.32 1.90
N PRO A 350 12.00 -23.28 2.66
CA PRO A 350 11.96 -22.80 4.05
C PRO A 350 11.62 -21.31 4.22
N ALA A 351 11.76 -20.49 3.17
CA ALA A 351 11.33 -19.10 3.18
C ALA A 351 9.92 -18.92 2.60
N THR A 352 9.70 -19.39 1.36
CA THR A 352 8.48 -19.06 0.59
C THR A 352 7.40 -20.14 0.60
N GLY A 353 7.77 -21.39 0.91
CA GLY A 353 6.83 -22.50 1.00
C GLY A 353 6.06 -22.50 2.32
N ILE A 354 6.70 -22.00 3.39
CA ILE A 354 6.09 -21.88 4.70
C ILE A 354 5.16 -20.66 4.74
N LYS A 355 3.97 -20.83 5.32
CA LYS A 355 2.99 -19.75 5.54
C LYS A 355 2.59 -19.68 7.01
N VAL A 356 2.73 -18.50 7.60
CA VAL A 356 2.24 -18.21 8.95
C VAL A 356 0.96 -17.40 8.82
N ARG A 357 -0.12 -17.88 9.46
CA ARG A 357 -1.43 -17.22 9.47
C ARG A 357 -1.64 -16.46 10.77
N ASN A 358 -1.91 -15.16 10.67
CA ASN A 358 -2.30 -14.36 11.83
C ASN A 358 -3.82 -14.38 11.99
N THR A 359 -4.30 -15.12 12.98
CA THR A 359 -5.72 -15.20 13.36
C THR A 359 -6.13 -14.14 14.39
N GLY A 360 -5.18 -13.32 14.86
CA GLY A 360 -5.41 -12.25 15.82
C GLY A 360 -5.99 -10.99 15.18
N LYS A 361 -6.35 -10.03 16.04
CA LYS A 361 -6.92 -8.73 15.65
C LYS A 361 -5.90 -7.68 15.24
N TYR A 362 -4.63 -7.89 15.60
CA TYR A 362 -3.55 -6.92 15.43
C TYR A 362 -2.43 -7.49 14.57
N PRO A 363 -1.71 -6.67 13.79
CA PRO A 363 -0.53 -7.13 13.08
C PRO A 363 0.50 -7.74 14.03
N VAL A 364 1.23 -8.73 13.56
CA VAL A 364 2.35 -9.33 14.29
C VAL A 364 3.64 -9.18 13.52
N LEU A 365 4.73 -8.93 14.24
CA LEU A 365 6.10 -8.83 13.71
C LEU A 365 6.92 -10.01 14.21
N ILE A 366 7.50 -10.76 13.28
CA ILE A 366 8.45 -11.83 13.56
C ILE A 366 9.86 -11.26 13.51
N GLU A 367 10.62 -11.48 14.59
CA GLU A 367 12.06 -11.27 14.62
C GLU A 367 12.77 -12.58 14.85
N MET A 368 13.81 -12.83 14.06
CA MET A 368 14.64 -14.01 14.17
C MET A 368 16.10 -13.64 13.94
N TRP A 369 16.98 -14.22 14.74
CA TRP A 369 18.42 -14.05 14.58
C TRP A 369 19.17 -15.27 15.10
N THR A 370 20.46 -15.32 14.84
CA THR A 370 21.32 -16.43 15.25
C THR A 370 22.60 -15.93 15.89
N THR A 371 23.18 -16.73 16.78
CA THR A 371 24.54 -16.52 17.29
C THR A 371 25.35 -17.82 17.19
N GLY A 372 26.68 -17.73 17.28
CA GLY A 372 27.58 -18.89 17.19
C GLY A 372 27.79 -19.44 15.77
N SER A 373 28.44 -20.60 15.68
CA SER A 373 28.87 -21.23 14.43
C SER A 373 28.83 -22.76 14.48
N GLY A 374 28.81 -23.39 13.30
CA GLY A 374 28.71 -24.84 13.15
C GLY A 374 27.55 -25.43 13.96
N ALA A 375 27.77 -26.59 14.55
CA ALA A 375 26.80 -27.26 15.43
C ALA A 375 26.32 -26.41 16.62
N ASN A 376 27.11 -25.43 17.05
CA ASN A 376 26.82 -24.56 18.20
C ASN A 376 25.96 -23.34 17.84
N THR A 377 25.48 -23.23 16.60
CA THR A 377 24.58 -22.14 16.21
C THR A 377 23.28 -22.18 17.04
N ARG A 378 23.03 -21.07 17.74
CA ARG A 378 21.80 -20.81 18.51
C ARG A 378 20.85 -19.98 17.66
N ILE A 379 19.58 -20.31 17.70
CA ILE A 379 18.52 -19.62 16.96
C ILE A 379 17.56 -19.01 17.96
N TYR A 380 17.29 -17.72 17.78
CA TYR A 380 16.35 -16.96 18.59
C TYR A 380 15.19 -16.52 17.71
N ALA A 381 14.00 -16.54 18.29
CA ALA A 381 12.79 -16.05 17.65
C ALA A 381 11.96 -15.27 18.68
N ARG A 382 11.37 -14.17 18.24
CA ARG A 382 10.42 -13.36 19.00
C ARG A 382 9.24 -13.01 18.12
N LEU A 383 8.06 -12.98 18.72
CA LEU A 383 6.86 -12.48 18.11
C LEU A 383 6.36 -11.28 18.90
N TYR A 384 6.18 -10.18 18.18
CA TYR A 384 5.62 -8.96 18.74
C TYR A 384 4.25 -8.70 18.12
N ARG A 385 3.39 -8.06 18.90
CA ARG A 385 2.12 -7.51 18.44
C ARG A 385 2.26 -6.01 18.29
N LEU A 386 1.67 -5.47 17.23
CA LEU A 386 1.60 -4.03 16.97
C LEU A 386 0.19 -3.58 17.34
N GLU A 387 0.05 -2.84 18.43
CA GLU A 387 -1.24 -2.33 18.92
C GLU A 387 -1.26 -0.81 18.75
N PRO A 388 -2.43 -0.17 18.47
CA PRO A 388 -2.54 1.28 18.52
C PRO A 388 -2.05 1.82 19.86
N ALA A 389 -1.37 2.97 19.84
CA ALA A 389 -0.74 3.56 21.02
C ALA A 389 -1.75 3.88 22.14
#